data_AF-A0A7K2YNV0-F1
#
_entry.id   AF-A0A7K2YNV0-F1
#
_cell.length_a   1.000
_cell.length_b   1.000
_cell.length_c   1.000
_cell.angle_alpha   90.00
_cell.angle_beta   90.00
_cell.angle_gamma   90.00
#
_symmetry.space_group_name_H-M   'P 1'
#
loop_
_entity.id
_entity.type
_entity.pdbx_description
1 polymer ?
#
loop_
_entity_poly.entity_id
_entity_poly.type
_entity_poly.pdbx_seq_one_letter_code
_entity_poly.pdbx_strand_id
1 'polypeptide(L)' 'AQGARTVAGYHVTATGHPQVVRVEWPGPRGSGAGHAAERALRECARVLGDLGWVVLEYRGPRGHRYLDVEAPSTVRR' A
#
# COMPACT_ATOMS: atom_id res chain seq x y z
N ALA A 1 -6.87 4.91 13.48
CA ALA A 1 -6.99 5.58 12.16
C ALA A 1 -7.79 4.68 11.24
N GLN A 2 -8.96 5.13 10.78
CA GLN A 2 -9.89 4.38 9.93
C GLN A 2 -9.43 4.51 8.48
N GLY A 3 -8.76 3.49 7.96
CA GLY A 3 -8.29 3.50 6.59
C GLY A 3 -9.44 3.41 5.57
N ALA A 4 -9.27 4.05 4.42
CA ALA A 4 -10.24 3.94 3.34
C ALA A 4 -10.03 2.60 2.61
N ARG A 5 -11.06 1.74 2.64
CA ARG A 5 -11.03 0.44 1.95
C ARG A 5 -11.54 0.62 0.52
N THR A 6 -10.75 0.26 -0.48
CA THR A 6 -11.13 0.37 -1.89
C THR A 6 -11.86 -0.90 -2.36
N VAL A 7 -12.69 -0.77 -3.40
CA VAL A 7 -13.39 -1.91 -4.03
C VAL A 7 -12.43 -2.99 -4.57
N ALA A 8 -11.17 -2.62 -4.86
CA ALA A 8 -10.11 -3.51 -5.31
C ALA A 8 -9.43 -4.31 -4.18
N GLY A 9 -9.86 -4.14 -2.92
CA GLY A 9 -9.33 -4.88 -1.77
C GLY A 9 -8.16 -4.20 -1.05
N TYR A 10 -7.74 -3.00 -1.47
CA TYR A 10 -6.73 -2.22 -0.75
C TYR A 10 -7.32 -1.56 0.50
N HIS A 11 -6.49 -1.42 1.53
CA HIS A 11 -6.77 -0.67 2.73
C HIS A 11 -5.64 0.34 2.94
N VAL A 12 -5.98 1.63 2.98
CA VAL A 12 -4.99 2.72 3.11
C VAL A 12 -5.13 3.39 4.45
N THR A 13 -4.07 3.39 5.26
CA THR A 13 -4.04 4.03 6.59
C THR A 13 -2.98 5.11 6.67
N ALA A 14 -3.27 6.17 7.42
CA ALA A 14 -2.25 7.18 7.75
C ALA A 14 -1.18 6.56 8.65
N THR A 15 0.08 6.94 8.43
CA THR A 15 1.18 6.60 9.34
C THR A 15 1.45 7.76 10.30
N GLY A 16 2.44 7.61 11.19
CA GLY A 16 2.94 8.73 12.00
C GLY A 16 3.68 9.81 11.20
N HIS A 17 4.00 9.54 9.93
CA HIS A 17 4.66 10.51 9.05
C HIS A 17 3.60 11.15 8.12
N PRO A 18 3.47 12.49 8.11
CA PRO A 18 2.34 13.17 7.46
C PRO A 18 2.30 13.04 5.93
N GLN A 19 3.42 12.66 5.30
CA GLN A 19 3.52 12.46 3.84
C GLN A 19 3.53 10.99 3.44
N VAL A 20 3.45 10.07 4.41
CA VAL A 20 3.54 8.63 4.17
C VAL A 20 2.24 7.96 4.57
N VAL A 21 1.69 7.19 3.64
CA VAL A 21 0.52 6.33 3.87
C VAL A 21 0.92 4.87 3.79
N ARG A 22 0.28 4.05 4.62
CA ARG A 22 0.41 2.60 4.57
C ARG A 22 -0.67 2.01 3.70
N VAL A 23 -0.27 1.18 2.74
CA VAL A 23 -1.14 0.42 1.85
C VAL A 23 -1.03 -1.06 2.18
N GLU A 24 -2.17 -1.64 2.55
CA GLU A 24 -2.33 -3.08 2.80
C GLU A 24 -3.30 -3.66 1.77
N TRP A 25 -3.22 -4.97 1.56
CA TRP A 25 -4.18 -5.69 0.73
C TRP A 25 -4.70 -6.93 1.47
N PRO A 26 -5.73 -6.80 2.33
CA PRO A 26 -6.40 -7.94 2.95
C PRO A 26 -7.22 -8.78 1.96
N GLY A 27 -7.34 -8.32 0.71
CA GLY A 27 -8.12 -8.95 -0.35
C GLY A 27 -9.60 -8.55 -0.36
N PRO A 28 -10.32 -8.84 -1.46
CA PRO A 28 -11.77 -8.68 -1.55
C PRO A 28 -12.47 -9.48 -0.44
N ARG A 29 -13.63 -9.00 0.03
CA ARG A 29 -14.41 -9.66 1.09
C ARG A 29 -14.66 -11.13 0.71
N GLY A 30 -14.33 -12.05 1.62
CA GLY A 30 -14.59 -13.50 1.44
C GLY A 30 -13.60 -14.27 0.56
N SER A 31 -12.53 -13.64 0.05
CA SER A 31 -11.63 -14.29 -0.93
C SER A 31 -10.55 -15.22 -0.36
N GLY A 32 -10.23 -15.15 0.95
CA GLY A 32 -9.16 -15.96 1.55
C GLY A 32 -7.76 -15.77 0.93
N ALA A 33 -7.59 -14.74 0.09
CA ALA A 33 -6.52 -14.67 -0.89
C ALA A 33 -5.22 -14.04 -0.35
N GLY A 34 -4.72 -14.51 0.80
CA GLY A 34 -3.40 -14.06 1.32
C GLY A 34 -2.27 -14.21 0.30
N HIS A 35 -2.36 -15.21 -0.58
CA HIS A 35 -1.42 -15.46 -1.68
C HIS A 35 -1.50 -14.43 -2.82
N ALA A 36 -2.65 -13.76 -2.99
CA ALA A 36 -2.82 -12.70 -3.99
C ALA A 36 -2.32 -11.34 -3.49
N ALA A 37 -2.20 -11.16 -2.17
CA ALA A 37 -1.72 -9.92 -1.56
C ALA A 37 -0.33 -9.53 -2.06
N GLU A 38 0.59 -10.50 -2.16
CA GLU A 38 1.94 -10.24 -2.69
C GLU A 38 1.89 -9.71 -4.12
N ARG A 39 1.10 -10.34 -5.00
CA ARG A 39 0.97 -9.92 -6.40
C ARG A 39 0.34 -8.53 -6.50
N ALA A 40 -0.74 -8.29 -5.76
CA ALA A 40 -1.47 -7.03 -5.77
C ALA A 40 -0.63 -5.87 -5.22
N LEU A 41 0.16 -6.10 -4.17
CA LEU A 41 1.06 -5.09 -3.61
C LEU A 41 2.24 -4.82 -4.55
N ARG A 42 2.82 -5.84 -5.18
CA ARG A 42 3.89 -5.63 -6.18
C ARG A 42 3.42 -4.84 -7.40
N GLU A 43 2.24 -5.14 -7.90
CA GLU A 43 1.65 -4.40 -9.01
C GLU A 43 1.35 -2.95 -8.61
N CYS A 44 0.80 -2.73 -7.42
CA CYS A 44 0.58 -1.40 -6.86
C CYS A 44 1.89 -0.61 -6.75
N ALA A 45 2.94 -1.23 -6.19
CA ALA A 45 4.26 -0.63 -6.06
C ALA A 45 4.85 -0.22 -7.42
N ARG A 46 4.70 -1.07 -8.44
CA ARG A 46 5.13 -0.76 -9.81
C ARG A 46 4.40 0.46 -10.36
N VAL A 47 3.07 0.47 -10.32
CA VAL A 47 2.25 1.59 -10.83
C VAL A 47 2.58 2.89 -10.12
N LEU A 48 2.74 2.87 -8.79
CA LEU A 48 3.09 4.05 -8.00
C LEU A 48 4.52 4.54 -8.32
N GLY A 49 5.48 3.63 -8.47
CA GLY A 49 6.83 3.96 -8.90
C GLY A 49 6.86 4.60 -10.29
N ASP A 50 6.07 4.07 -11.24
CA ASP A 50 5.92 4.65 -12.60
C ASP A 50 5.34 6.08 -12.56
N LEU A 51 4.56 6.41 -11.51
CA LEU A 51 4.00 7.74 -11.27
C LEU A 51 4.95 8.66 -10.45
N GLY A 52 6.16 8.19 -10.12
CA GLY A 52 7.16 8.96 -9.39
C GLY A 52 6.99 8.97 -7.86
N TRP A 53 6.15 8.09 -7.31
CA TRP A 53 5.99 7.94 -5.87
C TRP A 53 7.11 7.08 -5.30
N VAL A 54 7.52 7.36 -4.06
CA VAL A 54 8.47 6.51 -3.34
C VAL A 54 7.67 5.39 -2.66
N VAL A 55 8.06 4.15 -2.89
CA VAL A 55 7.38 2.97 -2.37
C VAL A 55 8.37 2.07 -1.65
N LEU A 56 8.06 1.74 -0.39
CA LEU A 56 8.83 0.82 0.43
C LEU A 56 7.97 -0.40 0.79
N GLU A 57 8.38 -1.59 0.35
CA GLU A 57 7.72 -2.86 0.72
C GLU A 57 8.29 -3.37 2.05
N TYR A 58 7.38 -3.65 2.98
CA TYR A 58 7.70 -4.26 4.26
C TYR A 58 7.07 -5.64 4.39
N ARG A 59 7.77 -6.50 5.14
CA ARG A 59 7.26 -7.79 5.61
C ARG A 59 7.08 -7.73 7.13
N GLY A 60 5.84 -7.61 7.54
CA GLY A 60 5.43 -7.67 8.95
C GLY A 60 5.33 -9.11 9.49
N PRO A 61 4.91 -9.22 10.77
CA PRO A 61 4.70 -10.51 11.41
C PRO A 61 3.73 -11.40 10.64
N ARG A 62 3.92 -12.73 10.75
CA ARG A 62 3.08 -13.75 10.08
C ARG A 62 3.06 -13.64 8.54
N GLY A 63 4.10 -13.06 7.95
CA GLY A 63 4.22 -12.91 6.50
C GLY A 63 3.29 -11.84 5.92
N HIS A 64 2.68 -11.01 6.76
CA HIS A 64 1.83 -9.91 6.32
C HIS A 64 2.67 -8.86 5.60
N ARG A 65 2.33 -8.52 4.36
CA ARG A 65 3.04 -7.50 3.58
C ARG A 65 2.24 -6.23 3.50
N TYR A 66 2.94 -5.10 3.47
CA TYR A 66 2.36 -3.78 3.29
C TYR A 66 3.37 -2.87 2.60
N LEU A 67 2.88 -1.79 2.01
CA LEU A 67 3.70 -0.73 1.45
C LEU A 67 3.59 0.50 2.33
N ASP A 68 4.70 1.18 2.58
CA ASP A 68 4.65 2.59 2.94
C ASP A 68 4.94 3.39 1.66
N VAL A 69 4.07 4.35 1.38
CA VAL A 69 4.05 5.10 0.13
C VAL A 69 4.13 6.59 0.45
N GLU A 70 5.11 7.25 -0.14
CA GLU A 70 5.29 8.69 -0.04
C GLU A 70 5.00 9.36 -1.37
N ALA A 71 4.23 10.45 -1.32
CA ALA A 71 3.92 11.24 -2.51
C ALA A 71 5.20 11.83 -3.11
N PRO A 72 5.28 11.99 -4.45
CA PRO A 72 6.34 12.77 -5.06
C PRO A 72 6.37 14.14 -4.38
N SER A 73 7.53 14.54 -3.88
CA SER A 73 7.68 15.84 -3.24
C SER A 73 7.40 16.91 -4.28
N THR A 74 6.21 17.51 -4.23
CA THR A 74 5.83 18.63 -5.11
C THR A 74 6.53 19.93 -4.72
N VAL A 75 7.75 19.85 -4.17
CA VAL A 75 8.64 21.00 -4.05
C VAL A 75 9.03 21.38 -5.48
N ARG A 76 8.15 22.14 -6.14
CA ARG A 76 8.53 22.98 -7.26
C ARG A 76 9.54 23.98 -6.68
N ARG A 77 10.81 23.80 -7.02
CA ARG A 77 11.78 24.89 -6.95
C ARG A 77 11.36 26.02 -7.88
#